data_AF-A0A8C1WCX2-F1
#
_entry.id   AF-A0A8C1WCX2-F1
#
_cell.length_a   1.000
_cell.length_b   1.000
_cell.length_c   1.000
_cell.angle_alpha   90.00
_cell.angle_beta   90.00
_cell.angle_gamma   90.00
#
_symmetry.space_group_name_H-M   'P 1'
#
loop_
_entity.id
_entity.type
_entity.pdbx_description
1 polymer ?
#
loop_
_entity_poly.entity_id
_entity_poly.type
_entity_poly.pdbx_seq_one_letter_code
_entity_poly.pdbx_strand_id
1 'polypeptide(L)'
;MALLKCIALLCPFLFFAQICSMPTKCIMRRKLVKETHKLLENMGGLFPRECLKENVEITFPTSALQSDDSNQDIGVKKATYKIMEHIDYLFANDSHPVSWNQKKVEDFQNIVYRFTDDYTCIMTRKQRPEDDFLTREGALKTYFDKLATLLRNKVHQTSLFSMHKIWSTKHSNKILSFKPIAYYKLLSFFLLQDYSDCAWEVVRKELMCVLKLTLKLVSFT
;
A
#
# COMPACT_ATOMS: atom_id res chain seq x y z
N MET A 1 -35.19 41.06 23.83
CA MET A 1 -36.00 39.84 23.59
C MET A 1 -36.03 39.36 22.12
N ALA A 2 -35.59 40.16 21.14
CA ALA A 2 -35.49 39.70 19.74
C ALA A 2 -34.25 38.81 19.47
N LEU A 3 -33.12 39.08 20.13
CA LEU A 3 -31.86 38.34 19.94
C LEU A 3 -31.96 36.85 20.34
N LEU A 4 -32.71 36.54 21.42
CA LEU A 4 -32.88 35.17 21.93
C LEU A 4 -33.73 34.30 20.99
N LYS A 5 -34.67 34.92 20.25
CA LYS A 5 -35.49 34.23 19.24
C LYS A 5 -34.69 33.90 17.98
N CYS A 6 -33.73 34.75 17.59
CA CYS A 6 -32.83 34.49 16.47
C CYS A 6 -31.89 33.31 16.76
N ILE A 7 -31.38 33.18 18.00
CA ILE A 7 -30.51 32.07 18.39
C ILE A 7 -31.29 30.74 18.40
N ALA A 8 -32.53 30.74 18.90
CA ALA A 8 -33.39 29.55 18.89
C ALA A 8 -33.79 29.08 17.47
N LEU A 9 -33.81 30.00 16.48
CA LEU A 9 -34.08 29.71 15.07
C LEU A 9 -32.85 29.22 14.30
N LEU A 10 -31.63 29.50 14.75
CA LEU A 10 -30.39 29.07 14.09
C LEU A 10 -29.93 27.68 14.53
N CYS A 11 -30.29 27.24 15.74
CA CYS A 11 -29.96 25.90 16.24
C CYS A 11 -30.51 24.75 15.37
N PRO A 12 -31.77 24.76 14.90
CA PRO A 12 -32.28 23.69 14.05
C PRO A 12 -31.51 23.56 12.72
N PHE A 13 -31.13 24.68 12.09
CA PHE A 13 -30.35 24.66 10.84
C PHE A 13 -28.93 24.13 11.03
N LEU A 14 -28.31 24.39 12.18
CA LEU A 14 -27.00 23.84 12.54
C LEU A 14 -27.08 22.33 12.86
N PHE A 15 -28.17 21.86 13.45
CA PHE A 15 -28.38 20.43 13.67
C PHE A 15 -28.68 19.65 12.38
N PHE A 16 -29.36 20.24 11.39
CA PHE A 16 -29.58 19.58 10.09
C PHE A 16 -28.32 19.49 9.23
N ALA A 17 -27.39 20.46 9.31
CA ALA A 17 -26.12 20.38 8.59
C ALA A 17 -25.21 19.26 9.12
N GLN A 18 -25.40 18.85 10.39
CA GLN A 18 -24.61 17.82 11.05
C GLN A 18 -25.24 16.41 10.93
N ILE A 19 -26.47 16.30 10.39
CA ILE A 19 -27.06 15.01 9.99
C ILE A 19 -26.45 14.64 8.63
N CYS A 20 -25.29 13.99 8.72
CA CYS A 20 -24.76 13.06 7.72
C CYS A 20 -24.59 13.64 6.31
N SER A 21 -23.39 14.17 6.03
CA SER A 21 -22.77 13.99 4.71
C SER A 21 -22.41 12.51 4.49
N MET A 22 -23.36 11.58 4.67
CA MET A 22 -23.22 10.21 4.23
C MET A 22 -23.26 10.24 2.70
N PRO A 23 -22.26 9.67 2.00
CA PRO A 23 -22.32 9.57 0.55
C PRO A 23 -23.59 8.81 0.15
N THR A 24 -24.53 9.52 -0.46
CA THR A 24 -25.85 8.99 -0.83
C THR A 24 -25.78 7.87 -1.88
N LYS A 25 -24.61 7.66 -2.49
CA LYS A 25 -24.31 6.51 -3.35
C LYS A 25 -22.86 6.06 -3.14
N CYS A 26 -22.69 4.79 -2.80
CA CYS A 26 -21.37 4.14 -2.71
C CYS A 26 -20.75 4.01 -4.11
N ILE A 27 -20.10 5.06 -4.60
CA ILE A 27 -19.55 5.14 -5.96
C ILE A 27 -18.05 5.38 -5.87
N MET A 28 -17.30 4.36 -6.30
CA MET A 28 -15.85 4.42 -6.34
C MET A 28 -15.38 5.45 -7.36
N ARG A 29 -14.61 6.44 -6.90
CA ARG A 29 -14.13 7.52 -7.76
C ARG A 29 -12.83 7.13 -8.45
N ARG A 30 -12.85 7.10 -9.79
CA ARG A 30 -11.66 6.92 -10.65
C ARG A 30 -10.53 7.87 -10.32
N LYS A 31 -10.87 9.11 -9.91
CA LYS A 31 -9.91 10.16 -9.58
C LYS A 31 -8.95 9.73 -8.48
N LEU A 32 -9.45 9.08 -7.41
CA LEU A 32 -8.59 8.67 -6.29
C LEU A 32 -7.56 7.64 -6.75
N VAL A 33 -8.00 6.59 -7.47
CA VAL A 33 -7.10 5.57 -8.03
C VAL A 33 -6.04 6.18 -8.97
N LYS A 34 -6.42 7.18 -9.78
CA LYS A 34 -5.49 7.91 -10.65
C LYS A 34 -4.44 8.68 -9.85
N GLU A 35 -4.84 9.40 -8.80
CA GLU A 35 -3.88 10.12 -7.95
C GLU A 35 -2.96 9.15 -7.20
N THR A 36 -3.49 8.05 -6.68
CA THR A 36 -2.68 6.98 -6.05
C THR A 36 -1.62 6.43 -7.01
N HIS A 37 -1.99 6.12 -8.26
CA HIS A 37 -1.04 5.68 -9.29
C HIS A 37 0.01 6.75 -9.59
N LYS A 38 -0.42 8.01 -9.76
CA LYS A 38 0.47 9.15 -10.04
C LYS A 38 1.48 9.36 -8.90
N LEU A 39 1.07 9.19 -7.65
CA LEU A 39 1.98 9.33 -6.51
C LEU A 39 3.04 8.21 -6.51
N LEU A 40 2.67 6.96 -6.78
CA LEU A 40 3.62 5.84 -6.91
C LEU A 40 4.65 6.04 -8.03
N GLU A 41 4.21 6.58 -9.16
CA GLU A 41 5.10 6.93 -10.27
C GLU A 41 6.13 8.00 -9.87
N ASN A 42 5.70 8.99 -9.08
CA ASN A 42 6.46 10.19 -8.82
C ASN A 42 7.19 10.23 -7.46
N MET A 43 6.93 9.28 -6.55
CA MET A 43 7.53 9.26 -5.20
C MET A 43 8.99 8.76 -5.19
N GLY A 44 9.28 7.69 -5.95
CA GLY A 44 10.63 7.11 -6.04
C GLY A 44 11.45 7.62 -7.23
N GLY A 45 10.84 8.40 -8.13
CA GLY A 45 11.51 8.86 -9.35
C GLY A 45 11.84 7.70 -10.31
N LEU A 46 12.99 7.82 -11.00
CA LEU A 46 13.45 6.82 -11.95
C LEU A 46 13.80 5.50 -11.24
N PHE A 47 13.43 4.38 -11.84
CA PHE A 47 13.75 3.06 -11.29
C PHE A 47 15.29 2.85 -11.29
N PRO A 48 15.92 2.55 -10.14
CA PRO A 48 17.36 2.36 -10.05
C PRO A 48 17.82 1.14 -10.86
N ARG A 49 18.90 1.28 -11.63
CA ARG A 49 19.39 0.22 -12.53
C ARG A 49 19.99 -0.95 -11.76
N GLU A 50 20.55 -0.66 -10.58
CA GLU A 50 21.07 -1.61 -9.61
C GLU A 50 20.00 -2.62 -9.15
N CYS A 51 18.73 -2.22 -9.12
CA CYS A 51 17.60 -3.07 -8.73
C CYS A 51 17.08 -3.98 -9.86
N LEU A 52 17.58 -3.83 -11.10
CA LEU A 52 17.16 -4.66 -12.25
C LEU A 52 17.66 -6.11 -12.18
N LYS A 53 18.61 -6.42 -11.29
CA LYS A 53 19.18 -7.77 -11.15
C LYS A 53 18.27 -8.74 -10.40
N GLU A 54 17.22 -8.26 -9.75
CA GLU A 54 16.27 -9.09 -9.01
C GLU A 54 15.06 -9.44 -9.89
N ASN A 55 15.19 -10.48 -10.72
CA ASN A 55 14.03 -11.06 -11.39
C ASN A 55 13.24 -11.92 -10.40
N VAL A 56 12.37 -11.30 -9.62
CA VAL A 56 11.32 -12.03 -8.89
C VAL A 56 10.09 -12.04 -9.78
N GLU A 57 9.70 -13.22 -10.26
CA GLU A 57 8.50 -13.38 -11.07
C GLU A 57 7.26 -13.28 -10.17
N ILE A 58 6.75 -12.06 -10.03
CA ILE A 58 5.50 -11.77 -9.33
C ILE A 58 4.47 -11.39 -10.39
N THR A 59 3.48 -12.26 -10.59
CA THR A 59 2.45 -12.06 -11.61
C THR A 59 1.14 -11.67 -10.96
N PHE A 60 0.60 -10.51 -11.32
CA PHE A 60 -0.69 -10.06 -10.83
C PHE A 60 -1.84 -10.91 -11.39
N PRO A 61 -2.75 -11.45 -10.55
CA PRO A 61 -3.89 -12.23 -10.99
C PRO A 61 -4.95 -11.33 -11.63
N THR A 62 -4.79 -11.05 -12.93
CA THR A 62 -5.67 -10.14 -13.67
C THR A 62 -7.13 -10.59 -13.68
N SER A 63 -7.38 -11.90 -13.52
CA SER A 63 -8.73 -12.47 -13.34
C SER A 63 -9.48 -11.85 -12.15
N ALA A 64 -8.80 -11.36 -11.11
CA ALA A 64 -9.42 -10.68 -9.99
C ALA A 64 -10.15 -9.38 -10.40
N LEU A 65 -9.76 -8.77 -11.53
CA LEU A 65 -10.31 -7.51 -12.04
C LEU A 65 -11.10 -7.66 -13.35
N GLN A 66 -11.13 -8.85 -13.94
CA GLN A 66 -11.91 -9.12 -15.17
C GLN A 66 -13.38 -9.33 -14.83
N SER A 67 -14.26 -8.79 -15.68
CA SER A 67 -15.71 -8.94 -15.61
C SER A 67 -16.18 -9.51 -16.93
N ASP A 68 -16.75 -10.71 -16.93
CA ASP A 68 -17.30 -11.33 -18.16
C ASP A 68 -18.73 -10.86 -18.46
N ASP A 69 -19.40 -10.24 -17.48
CA ASP A 69 -20.74 -9.67 -17.61
C ASP A 69 -20.97 -8.47 -16.67
N SER A 70 -22.18 -7.88 -16.69
CA SER A 70 -22.57 -6.80 -15.78
C SER A 70 -22.82 -7.24 -14.33
N ASN A 71 -22.95 -8.55 -14.07
CA ASN A 71 -23.25 -9.09 -12.73
C ASN A 71 -21.97 -9.16 -11.86
N GLN A 72 -20.81 -9.37 -12.47
CA GLN A 72 -19.49 -9.38 -11.80
C GLN A 72 -18.98 -7.98 -11.42
N ASP A 73 -19.67 -6.90 -11.81
CA ASP A 73 -19.30 -5.51 -11.49
C ASP A 73 -19.15 -5.25 -9.97
N ILE A 74 -19.97 -5.92 -9.14
CA ILE A 74 -19.86 -5.82 -7.68
C ILE A 74 -18.61 -6.55 -7.16
N GLY A 75 -18.34 -7.77 -7.64
CA GLY A 75 -17.18 -8.56 -7.25
C GLY A 75 -15.87 -7.86 -7.61
N VAL A 76 -15.79 -7.26 -8.80
CA VAL A 76 -14.65 -6.45 -9.25
C VAL A 76 -14.46 -5.19 -8.40
N LYS A 77 -15.55 -4.53 -7.99
CA LYS A 77 -15.49 -3.36 -7.08
C LYS A 77 -14.99 -3.75 -5.69
N LYS A 78 -15.46 -4.89 -5.14
CA LYS A 78 -14.95 -5.42 -3.88
C LYS A 78 -13.47 -5.84 -3.99
N ALA A 79 -13.07 -6.46 -5.10
CA ALA A 79 -11.67 -6.79 -5.38
C ALA A 79 -10.79 -5.53 -5.43
N THR A 80 -11.30 -4.44 -6.03
CA THR A 80 -10.60 -3.14 -6.07
C THR A 80 -10.46 -2.52 -4.67
N TYR A 81 -11.50 -2.62 -3.83
CA TYR A 81 -11.41 -2.24 -2.42
C TYR A 81 -10.30 -3.03 -1.71
N LYS A 82 -10.26 -4.36 -1.91
CA LYS A 82 -9.25 -5.25 -1.31
C LYS A 82 -7.83 -4.95 -1.77
N ILE A 83 -7.63 -4.55 -3.03
CA ILE A 83 -6.33 -4.07 -3.51
C ILE A 83 -5.85 -2.86 -2.70
N MET A 84 -6.72 -1.87 -2.48
CA MET A 84 -6.35 -0.68 -1.70
C MET A 84 -6.10 -1.02 -0.22
N GLU A 85 -6.90 -1.91 0.36
CA GLU A 85 -6.69 -2.42 1.73
C GLU A 85 -5.34 -3.15 1.88
N HIS A 86 -4.96 -3.99 0.92
CA HIS A 86 -3.65 -4.64 0.95
C HIS A 86 -2.48 -3.66 0.75
N ILE A 87 -2.67 -2.63 -0.08
CA ILE A 87 -1.69 -1.54 -0.25
C ILE A 87 -1.49 -0.79 1.07
N ASP A 88 -2.59 -0.44 1.75
CA ASP A 88 -2.55 0.21 3.07
C ASP A 88 -1.72 -0.62 4.06
N TYR A 89 -2.02 -1.92 4.15
CA TYR A 89 -1.31 -2.85 5.03
C TYR A 89 0.19 -2.96 4.69
N LEU A 90 0.57 -2.98 3.41
CA LEU A 90 1.97 -3.04 3.01
C LEU A 90 2.76 -1.82 3.52
N PHE A 91 2.15 -0.64 3.54
CA PHE A 91 2.79 0.62 3.92
C PHE A 91 2.69 0.96 5.42
N ALA A 92 1.99 0.16 6.22
CA ALA A 92 1.66 0.50 7.61
C ALA A 92 2.86 0.61 8.58
N ASN A 93 4.00 0.02 8.24
CA ASN A 93 5.17 -0.03 9.12
C ASN A 93 6.25 1.02 8.80
N ASP A 94 5.97 1.96 7.88
CA ASP A 94 6.89 3.04 7.44
C ASP A 94 8.31 2.55 7.07
N SER A 95 8.42 1.30 6.61
CA SER A 95 9.69 0.68 6.25
C SER A 95 10.10 0.97 4.80
N HIS A 96 9.36 1.85 4.12
CA HIS A 96 9.63 2.29 2.75
C HIS A 96 10.92 3.14 2.67
N PRO A 97 11.56 3.24 1.49
CA PRO A 97 12.84 3.91 1.35
C PRO A 97 12.79 5.38 1.77
N VAL A 98 13.82 5.81 2.52
CA VAL A 98 13.99 7.22 2.92
C VAL A 98 14.32 8.10 1.71
N SER A 99 14.90 7.50 0.67
CA SER A 99 15.23 8.15 -0.61
C SER A 99 13.99 8.61 -1.40
N TRP A 100 12.82 8.05 -1.13
CA TRP A 100 11.57 8.50 -1.74
C TRP A 100 11.18 9.89 -1.23
N ASN A 101 10.40 10.60 -2.03
CA ASN A 101 9.83 11.87 -1.61
C ASN A 101 8.78 11.64 -0.51
N GLN A 102 9.16 11.84 0.74
CA GLN A 102 8.35 11.53 1.92
C GLN A 102 6.99 12.22 1.91
N LYS A 103 6.92 13.48 1.46
CA LYS A 103 5.63 14.18 1.31
C LYS A 103 4.68 13.47 0.35
N LYS A 104 5.19 12.95 -0.78
CA LYS A 104 4.37 12.20 -1.74
C LYS A 104 3.96 10.83 -1.20
N VAL A 105 4.79 10.21 -0.34
CA VAL A 105 4.45 8.96 0.34
C VAL A 105 3.33 9.19 1.35
N GLU A 106 3.42 10.26 2.14
CA GLU A 106 2.37 10.68 3.07
C GLU A 106 1.06 11.00 2.34
N ASP A 107 1.13 11.80 1.26
CA ASP A 107 -0.04 12.09 0.40
C ASP A 107 -0.65 10.79 -0.15
N PHE A 108 0.19 9.80 -0.49
CA PHE A 108 -0.25 8.51 -1.00
C PHE A 108 -0.97 7.69 0.08
N GLN A 109 -0.35 7.50 1.25
CA GLN A 109 -0.94 6.79 2.38
C GLN A 109 -2.27 7.44 2.79
N ASN A 110 -2.33 8.78 2.83
CA ASN A 110 -3.55 9.51 3.12
C ASN A 110 -4.67 9.26 2.10
N ILE A 111 -4.35 9.20 0.80
CA ILE A 111 -5.36 8.89 -0.23
C ILE A 111 -5.82 7.43 -0.13
N VAL A 112 -4.91 6.49 0.13
CA VAL A 112 -5.23 5.06 0.28
C VAL A 112 -6.13 4.85 1.50
N TYR A 113 -5.76 5.40 2.65
CA TYR A 113 -6.58 5.36 3.88
C TYR A 113 -7.97 5.96 3.65
N ARG A 114 -8.05 7.15 3.03
CA ARG A 114 -9.34 7.77 2.70
C ARG A 114 -10.16 6.91 1.75
N PHE A 115 -9.51 6.22 0.82
CA PHE A 115 -10.22 5.31 -0.09
C PHE A 115 -10.84 4.13 0.66
N THR A 116 -10.08 3.48 1.56
CA THR A 116 -10.58 2.35 2.33
C THR A 116 -11.66 2.78 3.32
N ASP A 117 -11.58 3.98 3.89
CA ASP A 117 -12.61 4.55 4.76
C ASP A 117 -13.91 4.93 3.99
N ASP A 118 -13.78 5.72 2.91
CA ASP A 118 -14.92 6.25 2.14
C ASP A 118 -15.74 5.15 1.45
N TYR A 119 -15.13 4.01 1.14
CA TYR A 119 -15.74 2.95 0.31
C TYR A 119 -15.97 1.62 1.03
N THR A 120 -15.95 1.60 2.37
CA THR A 120 -16.35 0.43 3.19
C THR A 120 -17.72 -0.14 2.78
N CYS A 121 -18.65 0.72 2.35
CA CYS A 121 -19.97 0.36 1.83
C CYS A 121 -19.96 -0.58 0.60
N ILE A 122 -18.84 -0.71 -0.12
CA ILE A 122 -18.73 -1.65 -1.24
C ILE A 122 -18.79 -3.09 -0.74
N MET A 123 -18.18 -3.35 0.41
CA MET A 123 -18.12 -4.67 1.02
C MET A 123 -19.50 -5.16 1.48
N THR A 124 -20.39 -4.24 1.86
CA THR A 124 -21.76 -4.57 2.32
C THR A 124 -22.74 -4.83 1.17
N ARG A 125 -22.35 -4.59 -0.09
CA ARG A 125 -23.22 -4.83 -1.24
C ARG A 125 -23.39 -6.34 -1.48
N LYS A 126 -24.65 -6.77 -1.61
CA LYS A 126 -25.00 -8.15 -1.95
C LYS A 126 -24.70 -8.41 -3.43
N GLN A 127 -23.92 -9.44 -3.69
CA GLN A 127 -23.75 -10.03 -5.03
C GLN A 127 -24.87 -11.06 -5.26
N ARG A 128 -25.25 -11.30 -6.52
CA ARG A 128 -26.19 -12.37 -6.89
C ARG A 128 -25.51 -13.75 -6.69
N PRO A 129 -26.26 -14.89 -6.73
CA PRO A 129 -25.85 -16.16 -6.11
C PRO A 129 -24.51 -16.78 -6.55
N GLU A 130 -23.97 -16.43 -7.72
CA GLU A 130 -22.58 -16.74 -8.07
C GLU A 130 -21.65 -15.66 -7.49
N ASP A 131 -21.35 -15.78 -6.20
CA ASP A 131 -20.41 -14.91 -5.52
C ASP A 131 -18.97 -15.41 -5.76
N ASP A 132 -18.36 -14.94 -6.85
CA ASP A 132 -16.96 -15.20 -7.20
C ASP A 132 -15.96 -14.37 -6.36
N PHE A 133 -16.46 -13.50 -5.47
CA PHE A 133 -15.62 -12.57 -4.71
C PHE A 133 -14.61 -13.30 -3.82
N LEU A 134 -15.00 -14.40 -3.17
CA LEU A 134 -14.07 -15.18 -2.31
C LEU A 134 -12.87 -15.72 -3.10
N THR A 135 -13.10 -16.14 -4.34
CA THR A 135 -12.04 -16.60 -5.25
C THR A 135 -11.10 -15.44 -5.62
N ARG A 136 -11.67 -14.27 -5.93
CA ARG A 136 -10.91 -13.05 -6.24
C ARG A 136 -10.08 -12.59 -5.03
N GLU A 137 -10.69 -12.57 -3.84
CA GLU A 137 -10.03 -12.21 -2.57
C GLU A 137 -8.88 -13.17 -2.25
N GLY A 138 -9.10 -14.49 -2.39
CA GLY A 138 -8.05 -15.49 -2.18
C GLY A 138 -6.85 -15.32 -3.13
N ALA A 139 -7.10 -15.00 -4.41
CA ALA A 139 -6.05 -14.74 -5.39
C ALA A 139 -5.27 -13.46 -5.05
N LEU A 140 -5.97 -12.37 -4.69
CA LEU A 140 -5.35 -11.11 -4.26
C LEU A 140 -4.51 -11.32 -3.01
N LYS A 141 -5.05 -12.00 -1.99
CA LYS A 141 -4.33 -12.32 -0.76
C LYS A 141 -3.02 -13.06 -1.07
N THR A 142 -3.09 -14.08 -1.91
CA THR A 142 -1.89 -14.85 -2.31
C THR A 142 -0.85 -13.96 -3.00
N TYR A 143 -1.28 -13.05 -3.87
CA TYR A 143 -0.39 -12.10 -4.54
C TYR A 143 0.27 -11.11 -3.56
N PHE A 144 -0.53 -10.49 -2.68
CA PHE A 144 -0.02 -9.52 -1.71
C PHE A 144 0.83 -10.17 -0.61
N ASP A 145 0.54 -11.41 -0.22
CA ASP A 145 1.39 -12.19 0.69
C ASP A 145 2.79 -12.43 0.08
N LYS A 146 2.91 -12.61 -1.24
CA LYS A 146 4.21 -12.69 -1.93
C LYS A 146 4.96 -11.36 -1.88
N LEU A 147 4.28 -10.23 -2.10
CA LEU A 147 4.88 -8.90 -1.97
C LEU A 147 5.35 -8.62 -0.52
N ALA A 148 4.51 -8.92 0.47
CA ALA A 148 4.87 -8.78 1.88
C ALA A 148 6.05 -9.69 2.26
N THR A 149 6.10 -10.91 1.71
CA THR A 149 7.21 -11.85 1.90
C THR A 149 8.50 -11.35 1.24
N LEU A 150 8.42 -10.73 0.05
CA LEU A 150 9.56 -10.08 -0.60
C LEU A 150 10.15 -9.03 0.34
N LEU A 151 9.33 -8.12 0.86
CA LEU A 151 9.77 -7.10 1.80
C LEU A 151 10.34 -7.72 3.09
N ARG A 152 9.64 -8.71 3.66
CA ARG A 152 10.01 -9.35 4.93
C ARG A 152 11.29 -10.18 4.84
N ASN A 153 11.49 -10.97 3.79
CA ASN A 153 12.71 -11.78 3.64
C ASN A 153 13.95 -10.89 3.57
N LYS A 154 13.83 -9.73 2.95
CA LYS A 154 14.90 -8.75 2.80
C LYS A 154 15.15 -8.00 4.12
N VAL A 155 14.10 -7.71 4.90
CA VAL A 155 14.18 -7.12 6.24
C VAL A 155 14.65 -8.11 7.33
N HIS A 156 14.31 -9.40 7.26
CA HIS A 156 14.86 -10.40 8.19
C HIS A 156 16.32 -10.74 7.87
N GLN A 157 16.74 -10.62 6.61
CA GLN A 157 18.15 -10.73 6.26
C GLN A 157 18.95 -9.58 6.89
N THR A 158 18.41 -8.35 6.96
CA THR A 158 19.06 -7.25 7.70
C THR A 158 19.13 -7.49 9.21
N SER A 159 18.15 -8.16 9.82
CA SER A 159 18.14 -8.49 11.26
C SER A 159 19.03 -9.70 11.63
N LEU A 160 19.08 -10.75 10.81
CA LEU A 160 19.90 -11.94 11.05
C LEU A 160 21.41 -11.67 10.92
N PHE A 161 21.83 -10.82 9.98
CA PHE A 161 23.22 -10.36 9.90
C PHE A 161 23.65 -9.58 11.15
N SER A 162 22.70 -8.93 11.83
CA SER A 162 22.95 -8.25 13.11
C SER A 162 23.16 -9.24 14.26
N MET A 163 22.49 -10.40 14.25
CA MET A 163 22.65 -11.46 15.26
C MET A 163 23.90 -12.33 15.06
N HIS A 164 24.29 -12.65 13.82
CA HIS A 164 25.49 -13.46 13.55
C HIS A 164 26.80 -12.76 14.03
N LYS A 165 26.74 -11.44 14.24
CA LYS A 165 27.85 -10.63 14.75
C LYS A 165 28.02 -10.71 16.28
N ILE A 166 26.95 -11.01 17.03
CA ILE A 166 26.97 -11.08 18.51
C ILE A 166 27.65 -12.38 18.98
N TRP A 167 27.47 -13.48 18.24
CA TRP A 167 28.07 -14.77 18.61
C TRP A 167 29.58 -14.84 18.30
N SER A 168 30.04 -14.18 17.22
CA SER A 168 31.47 -14.12 16.87
C SER A 168 32.30 -13.20 17.80
N THR A 169 31.68 -12.23 18.47
CA THR A 169 32.35 -11.32 19.40
C THR A 169 32.63 -11.89 20.80
N LYS A 170 32.19 -13.11 21.13
CA LYS A 170 32.38 -13.70 22.48
C LYS A 170 33.59 -14.65 22.60
N HIS A 171 34.29 -14.97 21.51
CA HIS A 171 35.45 -15.86 21.52
C HIS A 171 36.61 -15.31 20.68
N SER A 172 37.40 -14.39 21.25
CA SER A 172 38.88 -14.42 21.25
C SER A 172 39.48 -13.06 21.60
N ASN A 173 40.11 -13.00 22.77
CA ASN A 173 40.99 -11.92 23.19
C ASN A 173 42.40 -12.13 22.62
N LYS A 174 42.87 -11.26 21.69
CA LYS A 174 44.19 -10.58 21.73
C LYS A 174 44.53 -9.83 20.42
N ILE A 175 44.79 -8.53 20.60
CA ILE A 175 45.85 -7.66 20.02
C ILE A 175 45.73 -7.14 18.56
N LEU A 176 45.58 -5.81 18.50
CA LEU A 176 46.08 -4.80 17.54
C LEU A 176 45.60 -4.78 16.06
N SER A 177 44.57 -3.97 15.79
CA SER A 177 44.63 -2.79 14.89
C SER A 177 43.25 -2.15 14.79
N PHE A 178 43.14 -0.91 15.22
CA PHE A 178 41.91 -0.13 15.17
C PHE A 178 41.73 0.51 13.78
N LYS A 179 40.50 0.48 13.25
CA LYS A 179 39.95 1.16 12.04
C LYS A 179 39.86 0.39 10.69
N PRO A 180 39.44 -0.88 10.67
CA PRO A 180 38.68 -1.39 9.52
C PRO A 180 37.22 -1.76 9.85
N ILE A 181 36.94 -2.12 11.11
CA ILE A 181 35.66 -2.73 11.51
C ILE A 181 34.47 -1.75 11.43
N ALA A 182 34.69 -0.46 11.70
CA ALA A 182 33.66 0.56 11.60
C ALA A 182 33.23 0.81 10.13
N TYR A 183 34.20 0.86 9.21
CA TYR A 183 33.94 1.02 7.78
C TYR A 183 33.16 -0.17 7.21
N TYR A 184 33.59 -1.41 7.46
CA TYR A 184 32.86 -2.59 6.99
C TYR A 184 31.47 -2.74 7.63
N LYS A 185 31.29 -2.29 8.89
CA LYS A 185 29.99 -2.29 9.56
C LYS A 185 29.04 -1.27 8.94
N LEU A 186 29.54 -0.06 8.67
CA LEU A 186 28.80 1.00 7.99
C LEU A 186 28.45 0.58 6.55
N LEU A 187 29.42 0.02 5.81
CA LEU A 187 29.23 -0.51 4.48
C LEU A 187 28.21 -1.66 4.47
N SER A 188 28.27 -2.59 5.43
CA SER A 188 27.27 -3.66 5.53
C SER A 188 25.86 -3.13 5.84
N PHE A 189 25.75 -2.08 6.66
CA PHE A 189 24.47 -1.43 6.95
C PHE A 189 23.91 -0.73 5.70
N PHE A 190 24.74 0.03 4.99
CA PHE A 190 24.36 0.66 3.72
C PHE A 190 23.97 -0.37 2.65
N LEU A 191 24.77 -1.43 2.45
CA LEU A 191 24.46 -2.51 1.51
C LEU A 191 23.16 -3.26 1.84
N LEU A 192 22.83 -3.40 3.14
CA LEU A 192 21.57 -3.99 3.60
C LEU A 192 20.38 -3.04 3.40
N GLN A 193 20.60 -1.73 3.50
CA GLN A 193 19.61 -0.70 3.22
C GLN A 193 19.32 -0.62 1.72
N ASP A 194 20.35 -0.62 0.86
CA ASP A 194 20.21 -0.66 -0.60
C ASP A 194 19.44 -1.91 -1.07
N TYR A 195 19.63 -3.05 -0.38
CA TYR A 195 18.92 -4.30 -0.67
C TYR A 195 17.44 -4.28 -0.28
N SER A 196 17.11 -3.59 0.82
CA SER A 196 15.73 -3.32 1.25
C SER A 196 15.06 -2.32 0.30
N ASP A 197 15.79 -1.31 -0.16
CA ASP A 197 15.28 -0.27 -1.04
C ASP A 197 14.93 -0.84 -2.42
N CYS A 198 15.75 -1.74 -2.97
CA CYS A 198 15.41 -2.43 -4.22
C CYS A 198 14.16 -3.31 -4.12
N ALA A 199 13.92 -3.96 -2.98
CA ALA A 199 12.70 -4.73 -2.78
C ALA A 199 11.46 -3.82 -2.83
N TRP A 200 11.55 -2.63 -2.24
CA TRP A 200 10.51 -1.62 -2.33
C TRP A 200 10.34 -1.03 -3.72
N GLU A 201 11.41 -0.86 -4.50
CA GLU A 201 11.31 -0.46 -5.90
C GLU A 201 10.56 -1.51 -6.74
N VAL A 202 10.79 -2.81 -6.50
CA VAL A 202 10.01 -3.89 -7.12
C VAL A 202 8.54 -3.80 -6.71
N VAL A 203 8.24 -3.67 -5.41
CA VAL A 203 6.85 -3.51 -4.93
C VAL A 203 6.20 -2.28 -5.55
N ARG A 204 6.88 -1.13 -5.58
CA ARG A 204 6.37 0.10 -6.20
C ARG A 204 6.01 -0.12 -7.66
N LYS A 205 6.87 -0.81 -8.42
CA LYS A 205 6.63 -1.17 -9.82
C LYS A 205 5.42 -2.09 -10.00
N GLU A 206 5.30 -3.10 -9.14
CA GLU A 206 4.16 -4.01 -9.11
C GLU A 206 2.86 -3.24 -8.82
N LEU A 207 2.83 -2.39 -7.79
CA LEU A 207 1.65 -1.60 -7.45
C LEU A 207 1.25 -0.61 -8.54
N MET A 208 2.21 0.02 -9.22
CA MET A 208 1.92 0.85 -10.41
C MET A 208 1.21 0.02 -11.49
N CYS A 209 1.68 -1.21 -11.75
CA CYS A 209 1.02 -2.12 -12.70
C CYS A 209 -0.41 -2.46 -12.26
N VAL A 210 -0.61 -2.82 -11.00
CA VAL A 210 -1.93 -3.15 -10.43
C VAL A 210 -2.92 -2.00 -10.58
N LEU A 211 -2.52 -0.78 -10.20
CA LEU A 211 -3.41 0.38 -10.30
C LEU A 211 -3.68 0.78 -11.75
N LYS A 212 -2.71 0.61 -12.65
CA LYS A 212 -2.91 0.81 -14.09
C LYS A 212 -3.91 -0.19 -14.67
N LEU A 213 -3.82 -1.47 -14.28
CA LEU A 213 -4.80 -2.50 -14.67
C LEU A 213 -6.17 -2.18 -14.08
N THR A 214 -6.25 -1.76 -12.83
CA THR A 214 -7.50 -1.33 -12.18
C THR A 214 -8.15 -0.19 -12.96
N LEU A 215 -7.38 0.82 -13.35
CA LEU A 215 -7.87 1.91 -14.18
C LEU A 215 -8.32 1.46 -15.58
N LYS A 216 -7.80 0.35 -16.10
CA LYS A 216 -8.17 -0.15 -17.43
C LYS A 216 -9.39 -1.07 -17.41
N LEU A 217 -9.48 -1.94 -16.41
CA LEU A 217 -10.43 -3.05 -16.36
C LEU A 217 -11.68 -2.74 -15.54
N VAL A 218 -11.60 -1.81 -14.59
CA VAL A 218 -12.72 -1.50 -13.69
C VAL A 218 -13.53 -0.32 -14.22
N SER A 219 -14.84 -0.51 -14.27
CA SER A 219 -15.80 0.56 -14.57
C SER A 219 -16.03 1.44 -13.34
N PHE A 220 -15.66 2.70 -13.47
CA PHE A 220 -15.92 3.73 -12.46
C PHE A 220 -17.14 4.54 -12.92
N THR A 221 -18.13 4.68 -12.04
CA THR A 221 -19.39 5.39 -12.31
C THR A 221 -19.29 6.86 -11.91
#